data_AF-A0A929VKI9-F1
#
_entry.id   AF-A0A929VKI9-F1
#
_cell.length_a   1.000
_cell.length_b   1.000
_cell.length_c   1.000
_cell.angle_alpha   90.00
_cell.angle_beta   90.00
_cell.angle_gamma   90.00
#
_symmetry.space_group_name_H-M   'P 1'
#
loop_
_entity.id
_entity.type
_entity.pdbx_description
1 polymer ?
#
loop_
_entity_poly.entity_id
_entity_poly.type
_entity_poly.pdbx_seq_one_letter_code
_entity_poly.pdbx_strand_id
1 'polypeptide(L)' 'MVTLEEMREAEGHKIRIVYMNGESGEYYCSYYMQSEDEDEEAAIFIDEHYIAQQADIKSITILD' A
#
# COMPACT_ATOMS: atom_id res chain seq x y z
N MET A 1 9.30 -5.18 4.68
CA MET A 1 8.48 -3.97 4.61
C MET A 1 8.67 -3.41 3.23
N VAL A 2 7.58 -3.07 2.56
CA VAL A 2 7.58 -2.56 1.18
C VAL A 2 8.33 -1.21 1.11
N THR A 3 8.93 -0.91 -0.03
CA THR A 3 9.57 0.39 -0.27
C THR A 3 8.55 1.46 -0.68
N LEU A 4 8.92 2.73 -0.52
CA LEU A 4 8.08 3.86 -0.97
C LEU A 4 7.87 3.85 -2.49
N GLU A 5 8.89 3.41 -3.24
CA GLU A 5 8.81 3.29 -4.71
C GLU A 5 7.74 2.26 -5.11
N GLU A 6 7.78 1.06 -4.51
CA GLU A 6 6.77 0.02 -4.75
C GLU A 6 5.35 0.48 -4.36
N MET A 7 5.20 1.27 -3.29
CA MET A 7 3.90 1.84 -2.89
C MET A 7 3.41 2.91 -3.87
N ARG A 8 4.32 3.74 -4.39
CA ARG A 8 4.00 4.76 -5.38
C ARG A 8 3.62 4.17 -6.72
N GLU A 9 4.32 3.12 -7.16
CA GLU A 9 4.00 2.39 -8.39
C GLU A 9 2.65 1.67 -8.32
N ALA A 10 2.17 1.35 -7.12
CA ALA A 10 0.88 0.70 -6.93
C ALA A 10 -0.31 1.63 -7.25
N GLU A 11 -0.15 2.95 -7.14
CA GLU A 11 -1.23 3.92 -7.34
C GLU A 11 -1.91 3.75 -8.72
N GLY A 12 -3.24 3.64 -8.72
CA GLY A 12 -4.04 3.50 -9.93
C GLY A 12 -4.18 2.08 -10.46
N HIS A 13 -3.55 1.09 -9.83
CA HIS A 13 -3.56 -0.31 -10.27
C HIS A 13 -4.36 -1.24 -9.34
N LYS A 14 -4.82 -2.36 -9.92
CA LYS A 14 -5.24 -3.51 -9.11
C LYS A 14 -3.98 -4.17 -8.53
N ILE A 15 -3.95 -4.38 -7.23
CA ILE A 15 -2.79 -4.91 -6.51
C ILE A 15 -3.17 -6.08 -5.61
N ARG A 16 -2.20 -6.93 -5.32
CA ARG A 16 -2.22 -7.88 -4.21
C ARG A 16 -1.32 -7.37 -3.10
N ILE A 17 -1.88 -7.27 -1.90
CA ILE A 17 -1.13 -6.94 -0.68
C ILE A 17 -0.94 -8.22 0.12
N VAL A 18 0.28 -8.43 0.62
CA VAL A 18 0.57 -9.35 1.71
C VAL A 18 0.93 -8.52 2.93
N TYR A 19 0.22 -8.71 4.03
CA TYR A 19 0.44 -8.01 5.28
C TYR A 19 1.48 -8.72 6.15
N MET A 20 2.06 -8.00 7.10
CA MET A 20 3.06 -8.53 8.04
C MET A 20 2.49 -9.64 8.93
N ASN A 21 1.18 -9.63 9.20
CA ASN A 21 0.48 -10.66 9.95
C ASN A 21 0.21 -11.95 9.13
N GLY A 22 0.59 -11.96 7.84
CA GLY A 22 0.40 -13.10 6.93
C GLY A 22 -0.93 -13.11 6.17
N GLU A 23 -1.85 -12.19 6.46
CA GLU A 23 -3.06 -12.00 5.65
C GLU A 23 -2.70 -11.46 4.26
N SER A 24 -3.53 -11.77 3.27
CA SER A 24 -3.37 -11.22 1.93
C SER A 24 -4.71 -10.97 1.28
N GLY A 25 -4.80 -9.93 0.45
CA GLY A 25 -5.99 -9.62 -0.32
C GLY A 25 -5.64 -8.90 -1.62
N GLU A 26 -6.60 -8.90 -2.54
CA GLU A 26 -6.54 -8.12 -3.77
C GLU A 26 -7.42 -6.89 -3.63
N TYR A 27 -6.87 -5.73 -3.99
CA TYR A 27 -7.51 -4.44 -3.79
C TYR A 27 -7.23 -3.53 -4.99
N TYR A 28 -8.03 -2.49 -5.17
CA TYR A 28 -7.66 -1.38 -6.03
C TYR A 28 -6.91 -0.31 -5.23
N CYS A 29 -5.70 0.06 -5.64
CA CYS A 29 -4.97 1.15 -5.00
C CYS A 29 -5.44 2.48 -5.60
N SER A 30 -6.24 3.21 -4.84
CA SER A 30 -6.83 4.48 -5.26
C SER A 30 -5.82 5.64 -5.19
N TYR A 31 -4.98 5.65 -4.15
CA TYR A 31 -4.08 6.77 -3.88
C TYR A 31 -2.90 6.36 -2.99
N TYR A 32 -1.70 6.84 -3.30
CA TYR A 32 -0.51 6.77 -2.46
C TYR A 32 -0.31 8.10 -1.72
N MET A 33 -0.13 8.02 -0.40
CA MET A 33 0.17 9.15 0.46
C MET A 33 1.53 8.98 1.11
N GLN A 34 2.41 9.95 0.86
CA GLN A 34 3.64 10.15 1.60
C GLN A 34 3.50 11.43 2.41
N SER A 35 3.65 11.37 3.73
CA SER A 35 3.61 12.58 4.54
C SER A 35 4.85 13.43 4.33
N GLU A 36 4.71 14.75 4.46
CA GLU A 36 5.85 15.69 4.45
C GLU A 36 6.56 15.71 5.81
N ASP A 37 5.91 15.23 6.86
CA ASP A 37 6.49 15.02 8.18
C ASP A 37 7.23 13.67 8.22
N GLU A 38 8.52 13.69 8.54
CA GLU A 38 9.36 12.48 8.63
C GLU A 38 8.90 11.48 9.71
N ASP A 39 8.05 11.92 10.63
CA ASP A 39 7.44 11.10 11.69
C ASP A 39 6.14 10.38 11.25
N GLU A 40 5.57 10.74 10.08
CA GLU A 40 4.35 10.11 9.57
C GLU A 40 4.66 9.05 8.50
N GLU A 41 4.18 7.83 8.75
CA GLU A 41 4.38 6.69 7.87
C GLU A 41 3.62 6.84 6.54
N ALA A 42 4.23 6.39 5.44
CA ALA A 42 3.55 6.33 4.16
C ALA A 42 2.38 5.34 4.20
N ALA A 43 1.35 5.60 3.41
CA ALA A 43 0.16 4.76 3.34
C ALA A 43 -0.40 4.69 1.91
N ILE A 44 -1.12 3.60 1.63
CA ILE A 44 -1.95 3.48 0.44
C ILE A 44 -3.42 3.37 0.83
N PHE A 45 -4.25 4.02 0.04
CA PHE A 45 -5.71 3.95 0.13
C PHE A 45 -6.17 2.85 -0.82
N ILE A 46 -6.74 1.80 -0.23
CA ILE A 46 -7.21 0.63 -0.94
C ILE A 46 -8.75 0.57 -0.90
N ASP A 47 -9.33 0.32 -2.06
CA ASP A 47 -10.76 0.47 -2.31
C ASP A 47 -11.26 1.86 -1.85
N GLU A 48 -12.54 2.00 -1.48
CA GLU A 48 -13.12 3.30 -1.12
C GLU A 48 -12.90 3.70 0.35
N HIS A 49 -12.51 2.76 1.23
CA HIS A 49 -12.59 2.97 2.69
C HIS A 49 -11.44 2.37 3.51
N TYR A 50 -10.47 1.71 2.89
CA TYR A 50 -9.39 1.05 3.62
C TYR A 50 -8.06 1.79 3.43
N ILE A 51 -7.25 1.80 4.49
CA ILE A 51 -5.92 2.40 4.51
C ILE A 51 -4.96 1.31 4.96
N ALA A 52 -3.88 1.10 4.21
CA ALA A 52 -2.80 0.21 4.60
C ALA A 52 -1.51 1.02 4.79
N GLN A 53 -0.98 1.01 6.01
CA GLN A 53 0.28 1.69 6.36
C GLN A 53 1.47 0.87 5.84
N GLN A 54 2.55 1.55 5.46
CA GLN A 54 3.79 0.91 4.99
C GLN A 54 4.28 -0.16 5.95
N ALA A 55 4.21 0.14 7.26
CA ALA A 55 4.64 -0.76 8.33
C ALA A 55 3.88 -2.10 8.35
N ASP A 56 2.61 -2.10 7.95
CA ASP A 56 1.76 -3.29 7.92
C ASP A 56 1.94 -4.09 6.63
N ILE A 57 2.53 -3.51 5.59
CA ILE A 57 2.67 -4.12 4.28
C ILE A 57 4.01 -4.85 4.16
N LYS A 58 3.93 -6.16 3.97
CA LYS A 58 5.09 -7.00 3.71
C LYS A 58 5.56 -6.87 2.26
N SER A 59 4.63 -6.92 1.30
CA SER A 59 4.89 -6.79 -0.13
C SER A 59 3.63 -6.39 -0.91
N ILE A 60 3.81 -5.67 -2.02
CA ILE A 60 2.76 -5.35 -3.00
C ILE A 60 3.09 -6.03 -4.33
N THR A 61 2.08 -6.49 -5.05
CA THR A 61 2.23 -7.01 -6.42
C THR A 61 1.15 -6.40 -7.29
N ILE A 62 1.55 -5.73 -8.37
CA ILE A 62 0.61 -5.20 -9.37
C ILE A 62 0.04 -6.39 -10.17
N LEU A 63 -1.29 -6.42 -10.31
CA LEU A 63 -2.05 -7.49 -10.96
C LEU A 63 -2.59 -7.11 -12.34
N ASP A 64 -2.18 -5.94 -12.84
CA ASP A 64 -2.49 -5.46 -14.20
C ASP A 64 -1.96 -6.42 -15.27
#